data_AF-A0A957MWC9-F1
#
_entry.id   AF-A0A957MWC9-F1
#
_cell.length_a   1.000
_cell.length_b   1.000
_cell.length_c   1.000
_cell.angle_alpha   90.00
_cell.angle_beta   90.00
_cell.angle_gamma   90.00
#
_symmetry.space_group_name_H-M   'P 1'
#
loop_
_entity.id
_entity.type
_entity.pdbx_description
1 polymer ?
#
loop_
_entity_poly.entity_id
_entity_poly.type
_entity_poly.pdbx_seq_one_letter_code
_entity_poly.pdbx_strand_id
1 'polypeptide(L)' 'EAAIGNQTGGRVFLFLHTDDFQRDHAAFQQRGVHFLEAPRHERYGTVAVFEDLYGNKWDLLQLVDEEQPDDALLHSPGAG' A
#
# COMPACT_ATOMS: atom_id res chain seq x y z
N GLU A 1 -13.50 -29.14 -11.48
CA GLU A 1 -12.51 -28.08 -11.73
C GLU A 1 -11.86 -27.67 -10.43
N ALA A 2 -10.58 -28.00 -10.25
CA ALA A 2 -9.78 -27.49 -9.13
C ALA A 2 -8.97 -26.33 -9.68
N ALA A 3 -9.34 -25.10 -9.29
CA ALA A 3 -8.58 -23.92 -9.66
C ALA A 3 -7.20 -23.99 -8.98
N ILE A 4 -6.20 -24.29 -9.78
CA ILE A 4 -4.78 -24.25 -9.41
C ILE A 4 -4.43 -22.79 -9.07
N GLY A 5 -4.15 -22.54 -7.79
CA GLY A 5 -3.88 -21.19 -7.29
C GLY A 5 -2.91 -21.12 -6.11
N ASN A 6 -2.00 -22.09 -5.95
CA ASN A 6 -0.93 -22.02 -4.93
C ASN A 6 0.26 -21.17 -5.44
N GLN A 7 -0.01 -19.93 -5.84
CA GLN A 7 0.95 -19.06 -6.55
C GLN A 7 1.54 -18.04 -5.54
N THR A 8 2.48 -18.52 -4.71
CA THR A 8 3.54 -17.73 -4.06
C THR A 8 3.14 -16.37 -3.44
N GLY A 9 2.81 -16.39 -2.13
CA GLY A 9 2.81 -15.19 -1.27
C GLY A 9 1.46 -14.75 -0.69
N GLY A 10 0.73 -15.61 0.02
CA GLY A 10 -0.30 -15.24 1.02
C GLY A 10 -1.22 -14.04 0.74
N ARG A 11 -1.66 -13.86 -0.52
CA ARG A 11 -2.05 -12.58 -1.12
C ARG A 11 -3.20 -11.88 -0.38
N VAL A 12 -2.92 -10.67 0.09
CA VAL A 12 -3.90 -9.64 0.43
C VAL A 12 -4.70 -9.28 -0.84
N PHE A 13 -6.03 -9.26 -0.74
CA PHE A 13 -6.94 -9.03 -1.89
C PHE A 13 -7.51 -7.61 -1.92
N LEU A 14 -7.37 -6.85 -0.82
CA LEU A 14 -8.10 -5.62 -0.58
C LEU A 14 -7.18 -4.50 -0.10
N PHE A 15 -7.28 -3.33 -0.75
CA PHE A 15 -6.54 -2.12 -0.40
C PHE A 15 -7.48 -1.08 0.20
N LEU A 16 -7.08 -0.52 1.33
CA LEU A 16 -7.68 0.67 1.93
C LEU A 16 -6.69 1.82 1.82
N HIS A 17 -6.97 2.76 0.92
CA HIS A 17 -6.13 3.93 0.73
C HIS A 17 -6.39 4.98 1.82
N THR A 18 -5.33 5.66 2.26
CA THR A 18 -5.39 6.78 3.20
C THR A 18 -4.43 7.89 2.79
N ASP A 19 -4.78 9.12 3.15
CA ASP A 19 -3.94 10.32 3.02
C ASP A 19 -2.97 10.50 4.21
N ASP A 20 -3.23 9.84 5.34
CA ASP A 20 -2.42 9.90 6.56
C ASP A 20 -2.38 8.53 7.23
N PHE A 21 -1.34 7.77 6.89
CA PHE A 21 -1.11 6.43 7.40
C PHE A 21 -0.99 6.41 8.91
N GLN A 22 -0.23 7.36 9.50
CA GLN A 22 0.06 7.34 10.94
C GLN A 22 -1.22 7.60 11.75
N ARG A 23 -2.03 8.58 11.34
CA ARG A 23 -3.32 8.87 11.97
C ARG A 23 -4.25 7.66 11.93
N ASP A 24 -4.44 7.06 10.76
CA ASP A 24 -5.43 6.01 10.59
C ASP A 24 -4.97 4.68 11.19
N HIS A 25 -3.68 4.35 11.08
CA HIS A 25 -3.06 3.20 11.74
C HIS A 25 -3.21 3.29 13.27
N ALA A 26 -2.93 4.45 13.87
CA ALA A 26 -3.11 4.66 15.31
C ALA A 26 -4.59 4.57 15.73
N ALA A 27 -5.50 5.16 14.97
CA ALA A 27 -6.93 5.09 15.23
C ALA A 27 -7.47 3.64 15.14
N PHE A 28 -6.95 2.84 14.21
CA PHE A 28 -7.33 1.43 14.05
C PHE A 28 -6.85 0.59 15.23
N GLN A 29 -5.61 0.78 15.67
CA GLN A 29 -5.10 0.11 16.87
C GLN A 29 -5.90 0.48 18.12
N GLN A 30 -6.24 1.76 18.31
CA GLN A 30 -7.06 2.21 19.43
C GLN A 30 -8.47 1.59 19.43
N ARG A 31 -8.97 1.21 18.25
CA ARG A 31 -10.26 0.51 18.06
C ARG A 31 -10.12 -1.02 18.12
N GLY A 32 -8.93 -1.55 18.37
CA GLY A 32 -8.69 -2.98 18.53
C GLY A 32 -8.49 -3.76 17.23
N VAL A 33 -8.24 -3.08 16.10
CA VAL A 33 -7.88 -3.74 14.85
C VAL A 33 -6.52 -4.45 14.99
N HIS A 34 -6.44 -5.71 14.57
CA HIS A 34 -5.23 -6.51 14.66
C HIS A 34 -4.38 -6.36 13.40
N PHE A 35 -3.26 -5.65 13.50
CA PHE A 35 -2.23 -5.60 12.47
C PHE A 35 -1.32 -6.83 12.57
N LEU A 36 -1.08 -7.46 11.42
CA LEU A 36 -0.27 -8.68 11.28
C LEU A 36 1.23 -8.38 11.15
N GLU A 37 1.57 -7.12 10.84
CA GLU A 37 2.95 -6.65 10.69
C GLU A 37 3.10 -5.20 11.15
N ALA A 38 4.33 -4.79 11.42
CA ALA A 38 4.66 -3.38 11.59
C ALA A 38 4.60 -2.66 10.22
N PRO A 39 4.32 -1.35 10.19
CA PRO A 39 4.33 -0.57 8.96
C PRO A 39 5.63 -0.71 8.18
N ARG A 40 5.52 -1.06 6.90
CA ARG A 40 6.61 -1.11 5.93
C ARG A 40 6.62 0.18 5.11
N HIS A 41 7.82 0.67 4.84
CA HIS A 41 8.05 1.84 3.98
C HIS A 41 8.65 1.34 2.68
N GLU A 42 7.90 1.45 1.61
CA GLU A 42 8.24 0.99 0.28
C GLU A 42 8.35 2.19 -0.66
N ARG A 43 8.96 2.01 -1.84
CA ARG A 43 9.12 3.11 -2.81
C ARG A 43 7.81 3.76 -3.24
N TYR A 44 6.72 2.99 -3.24
CA TYR A 44 5.40 3.45 -3.66
C TYR A 44 4.56 4.02 -2.50
N GLY A 45 4.99 3.87 -1.24
CA GLY A 45 4.14 4.24 -0.11
C GLY A 45 4.47 3.54 1.20
N THR A 46 3.66 3.86 2.22
CA THR A 46 3.68 3.17 3.53
C THR A 46 2.51 2.21 3.61
N VAL A 47 2.76 0.97 4.03
CA VAL A 47 1.77 -0.11 4.06
C VAL A 47 1.84 -0.93 5.34
N ALA A 48 0.70 -1.40 5.85
CA ALA A 48 0.63 -2.46 6.85
C ALA A 48 -0.60 -3.34 6.62
N VAL A 49 -0.43 -4.64 6.88
CA VAL A 49 -1.51 -5.62 6.75
C VAL A 49 -2.27 -5.74 8.06
N PHE A 50 -3.60 -5.68 8.01
CA PHE A 50 -4.48 -6.04 9.13
C PHE A 50 -5.52 -7.08 8.72
N GLU A 51 -6.13 -7.73 9.71
CA GLU A 51 -7.20 -8.71 9.55
C GLU A 51 -8.54 -8.14 10.03
N ASP A 52 -9.60 -8.29 9.24
CA ASP A 52 -10.97 -7.95 9.66
C ASP A 52 -11.65 -9.07 10.47
N LEU A 53 -12.87 -8.83 10.95
CA LEU A 53 -13.61 -9.79 11.79
C LEU A 53 -13.94 -11.12 11.09
N TYR A 54 -13.81 -11.19 9.76
CA TYR A 54 -14.09 -12.36 8.95
C TYR A 54 -12.82 -13.09 8.50
N GLY A 55 -11.65 -12.60 8.91
CA GLY A 55 -10.36 -13.15 8.53
C GLY A 55 -9.85 -12.65 7.18
N ASN A 56 -10.47 -11.63 6.58
CA ASN A 56 -9.94 -11.05 5.36
C ASN A 56 -8.74 -10.17 5.71
N LYS A 57 -7.69 -10.27 4.89
CA LYS A 57 -6.51 -9.43 5.00
C LYS A 57 -6.67 -8.18 4.15
N TRP A 58 -6.28 -7.05 4.71
CA TRP A 58 -6.34 -5.73 4.12
C TRP A 58 -4.99 -5.04 4.21
N ASP A 59 -4.58 -4.37 3.13
CA ASP A 59 -3.48 -3.43 3.13
C ASP A 59 -4.04 -2.03 3.45
N LEU A 60 -3.69 -1.47 4.62
CA LEU A 60 -3.78 -0.02 4.80
C LEU A 60 -2.61 0.59 4.03
N LEU A 61 -2.88 1.46 3.06
CA LEU A 61 -1.86 1.97 2.15
C LEU A 61 -1.97 3.50 2.03
N GLN A 62 -0.88 4.19 2.35
CA GLN A 62 -0.67 5.57 1.90
C GLN A 62 0.33 5.54 0.76
N LEU A 63 -0.10 5.93 -0.44
CA LEU A 63 0.82 6.12 -1.55
C LEU A 63 1.71 7.33 -1.28
N VAL A 64 2.95 7.29 -1.78
CA VAL A 64 3.71 8.54 -1.91
C VAL A 64 2.95 9.45 -2.87
N ASP A 65 2.77 10.73 -2.51
CA ASP A 65 2.24 11.71 -3.45
C ASP A 65 3.28 11.89 -4.56
N GLU A 66 3.09 11.18 -5.68
CA GLU A 66 3.82 11.46 -6.91
C GLU A 66 3.19 12.71 -7.56
N GLU A 67 3.51 13.90 -7.04
CA GLU A 67 3.57 15.05 -7.95
C GLU A 67 4.76 14.78 -8.89
N GLN A 68 4.48 14.13 -10.03
CA GLN A 68 5.44 13.84 -11.10
C GLN A 68 6.41 15.02 -11.32
N PRO A 69 7.71 14.89 -11.04
CA PRO A 69 8.72 15.78 -11.59
C PRO A 69 9.54 14.97 -12.57
N ASP A 70 9.14 15.03 -13.85
CA ASP A 70 10.00 15.50 -14.93
C ASP A 70 9.53 14.95 -16.29
N ASP A 71 8.66 15.74 -16.91
CA ASP A 71 8.59 15.92 -18.37
C ASP A 71 9.90 16.57 -18.91
N ALA A 72 11.02 16.46 -18.19
CA ALA A 72 12.32 17.06 -18.50
C ALA A 72 13.18 16.21 -19.45
N LEU A 73 12.69 15.05 -19.91
CA LEU A 73 13.38 14.25 -20.94
C LEU A 73 12.85 14.48 -22.37
N LEU A 74 11.91 15.41 -22.59
CA LEU A 74 11.39 15.71 -23.95
C LEU A 74 11.80 17.06 -24.54
N HIS A 75 12.65 17.86 -23.87
CA HIS A 75 13.18 19.10 -24.45
C HIS A 75 14.70 19.18 -24.32
N SER A 76 15.41 18.51 -25.23
CA SER A 76 16.76 18.95 -25.64
C SER A 76 16.62 19.96 -26.79
N PRO A 77 16.76 21.28 -26.58
CA PRO A 77 17.00 22.18 -27.69
C PRO A 77 18.51 22.14 -28.00
N GLY A 78 18.85 21.61 -29.18
CA GLY A 78 20.06 21.97 -29.91
C GLY A 78 21.40 21.48 -29.34
N ALA A 79 21.93 20.44 -29.96
CA ALA A 79 23.34 20.44 -30.32
C ALA A 79 23.44 21.00 -31.74
N GLY A 80 24.02 22.20 -31.87
CA GLY A 80 24.38 22.81 -33.14
C GLY A 80 25.59 22.17 -33.79
#